data_AF-A0A527ZDH8-F1
#
_entry.id   AF-A0A527ZDH8-F1
#
_cell.length_a   1.000
_cell.length_b   1.000
_cell.length_c   1.000
_cell.angle_alpha   90.00
_cell.angle_beta   90.00
_cell.angle_gamma   90.00
#
_symmetry.space_group_name_H-M   'P 1'
#
loop_
_entity.id
_entity.type
_entity.pdbx_description
1 polymer ?
#
loop_
_entity_poly.entity_id
_entity_poly.type
_entity_poly.pdbx_seq_one_letter_code
_entity_poly.pdbx_strand_id
1 'polypeptide(L)' 'DEVAWDSGAYTVIYYTTDKAKVEINYDPVTAEPK' A
#
# COMPACT_ATOMS: atom_id res chain seq x y z
N ASP A 1 24.07 9.90 -3.16
CA ASP A 1 23.21 8.72 -3.05
C ASP A 1 21.78 9.15 -2.83
N GLU A 2 21.06 9.34 -3.92
CA GLU A 2 19.65 9.69 -3.92
C GLU A 2 18.86 8.39 -3.87
N VAL A 3 18.25 8.09 -2.73
CA VAL A 3 17.41 6.90 -2.57
C VAL A 3 16.15 7.13 -3.41
N ALA A 4 16.02 6.39 -4.51
CA ALA A 4 14.80 6.36 -5.33
C ALA A 4 13.70 5.61 -4.56
N TRP A 5 13.10 6.29 -3.58
CA TRP A 5 11.85 5.82 -2.98
C TRP A 5 10.79 5.89 -4.07
N ASP A 6 10.26 4.74 -4.46
CA ASP A 6 9.22 4.61 -5.49
C ASP A 6 8.03 5.49 -5.10
N SER A 7 7.87 6.60 -5.83
CA SER A 7 7.01 7.70 -5.45
C SER A 7 5.57 7.38 -5.85
N GLY A 8 4.80 6.67 -5.02
CA GLY A 8 3.36 6.71 -5.28
C GLY A 8 2.39 5.75 -4.63
N ALA A 9 2.77 4.86 -3.72
CA ALA A 9 1.76 4.07 -3.02
C ALA A 9 2.16 3.66 -1.61
N TYR A 10 1.23 3.82 -0.67
CA TYR A 10 1.28 3.09 0.59
C TYR A 10 0.54 1.78 0.42
N THR A 11 1.26 0.67 0.54
CA THR A 11 0.65 -0.67 0.52
C THR A 11 0.33 -1.11 1.95
N VAL A 12 -0.95 -1.32 2.23
CA VAL A 12 -1.42 -1.91 3.48
C VAL A 12 -1.67 -3.40 3.25
N ILE A 13 -0.97 -4.24 4.01
CA ILE A 13 -1.14 -5.70 3.97
C ILE A 13 -1.68 -6.16 5.32
N TYR A 14 -2.82 -6.85 5.31
CA TYR A 14 -3.36 -7.51 6.49
C TYR A 14 -3.86 -8.92 6.18
N TYR A 15 -3.90 -9.75 7.22
CA TYR A 15 -4.40 -11.10 7.16
C TYR A 15 -5.71 -11.17 7.94
N THR A 16 -6.76 -11.63 7.28
CA THR A 16 -8.04 -11.90 7.91
C THR A 16 -7.96 -13.17 8.78
N THR A 17 -8.96 -13.39 9.62
CA THR A 17 -9.00 -14.55 10.54
C THR A 17 -9.06 -15.89 9.80
N ASP A 18 -9.56 -15.91 8.57
CA ASP A 18 -9.55 -17.07 7.67
C ASP A 18 -8.22 -17.20 6.88
N LYS A 19 -7.23 -16.37 7.19
CA LYS A 19 -5.89 -16.30 6.58
C LYS A 19 -5.88 -15.83 5.13
N ALA A 20 -6.94 -15.18 4.64
CA ALA A 20 -6.86 -14.49 3.37
C ALA A 20 -5.88 -13.30 3.45
N LYS A 21 -5.05 -13.14 2.42
CA LYS A 21 -4.19 -11.97 2.26
C LYS A 21 -5.01 -10.86 1.62
N VAL A 22 -5.09 -9.72 2.28
CA VAL A 22 -5.64 -8.50 1.69
C VAL A 22 -4.51 -7.51 1.47
N GLU A 23 -4.48 -6.93 0.28
CA GLU A 23 -3.53 -5.93 -0.15
C GLU A 23 -4.32 -4.72 -0.66
N ILE A 24 -4.08 -3.55 -0.06
CA ILE A 24 -4.71 -2.29 -0.48
C ILE A 24 -3.62 -1.29 -0.82
N ASN A 25 -3.70 -0.72 -2.03
CA ASN A 25 -2.80 0.32 -2.48
C ASN A 25 -3.50 1.67 -2.36
N TYR A 26 -2.87 2.61 -1.66
CA TYR A 26 -3.38 3.97 -1.51
C TYR A 26 -2.51 4.97 -2.24
N ASP A 27 -3.14 5.93 -2.91
CA ASP A 27 -2.45 7.12 -3.40
C ASP A 27 -1.96 7.97 -2.20
N PRO A 28 -0.66 8.29 -2.09
CA PRO A 28 -0.10 9.00 -0.94
C PRO A 28 -0.50 10.48 -0.89
N VAL A 29 -1.04 11.02 -1.99
CA VAL A 29 -1.45 12.42 -2.10
C VAL A 29 -2.93 12.58 -1.79
N THR A 30 -3.78 11.71 -2.35
CA THR A 30 -5.25 11.81 -2.21
C THR A 30 -5.83 10.87 -1.16
N ALA A 31 -5.08 9.87 -0.71
CA ALA A 31 -5.54 8.75 0.12
C ALA A 31 -6.68 7.92 -0.50
N GLU A 32 -6.88 8.04 -1.82
CA GLU A 32 -7.83 7.21 -2.54
C GLU A 32 -7.26 5.81 -2.80
N PRO A 33 -8.08 4.75 -2.72
CA PRO A 33 -7.65 3.40 -3.07
C PRO A 33 -7.44 3.26 -4.59
N LYS A 34 -6.36 2.59 -4.99
CA LYS A 34 -6.02 2.21 -6.38
C LYS A 34 -6.25 0.73 -6.66
#